data_AF-A0A966V9G3-F1
#
_entry.id   AF-A0A966V9G3-F1
#
_cell.length_a   1.000
_cell.length_b   1.000
_cell.length_c   1.000
_cell.angle_alpha   90.00
_cell.angle_beta   90.00
_cell.angle_gamma   90.00
#
_symmetry.space_group_name_H-M   'P 1'
#
loop_
_entity.id
_entity.type
_entity.pdbx_description
1 polymer ?
#
loop_
_entity_poly.entity_id
_entity_poly.type
_entity_poly.pdbx_seq_one_letter_code
_entity_poly.pdbx_strand_id
1 'polypeptide(L)'
;MREWIERYVGLREQVSTLQKEMDELKEKIKGDLKNRDQPSYSKNGLEAVLKESIRSTMNKKDVPPDVWEKYSTSTKIETLYIKKA
;
A
#
# COMPACT_ATOMS: atom_id res chain seq x y z
N MET A 1 36.83 13.37 1.43
CA MET A 1 35.67 14.04 0.78
C MET A 1 35.19 13.28 -0.45
N ARG A 2 36.06 13.00 -1.44
CA ARG A 2 35.70 12.21 -2.64
C ARG A 2 35.20 10.79 -2.33
N GLU A 3 35.89 10.06 -1.44
CA GLU A 3 35.47 8.73 -0.99
C GLU A 3 34.09 8.72 -0.30
N TRP A 4 33.71 9.81 0.37
CA TRP A 4 32.41 9.91 1.04
C TRP A 4 31.27 10.12 0.04
N ILE A 5 31.54 10.87 -1.03
CA ILE A 5 30.58 11.10 -2.12
C ILE A 5 30.35 9.78 -2.87
N GLU A 6 31.42 9.06 -3.21
CA GLU A 6 31.33 7.77 -3.90
C GLU A 6 30.58 6.73 -3.04
N ARG A 7 30.88 6.65 -1.74
CA ARG A 7 30.15 5.79 -0.81
C ARG A 7 28.68 6.16 -0.67
N TYR A 8 28.35 7.44 -0.62
CA TYR A 8 26.97 7.92 -0.55
C TYR A 8 26.16 7.54 -1.80
N VAL A 9 26.74 7.73 -2.99
CA VAL A 9 26.09 7.36 -4.26
C VAL A 9 25.85 5.86 -4.32
N GLY A 10 26.84 5.04 -3.96
CA GLY A 10 26.68 3.58 -3.93
C GLY A 10 25.58 3.12 -2.96
N LEU A 11 25.52 3.69 -1.75
CA LEU A 11 24.44 3.40 -0.80
C LEU A 11 23.07 3.82 -1.34
N ARG A 12 22.99 4.97 -2.02
CA ARG A 12 21.74 5.44 -2.63
C ARG A 12 21.25 4.51 -3.73
N GLU A 13 22.15 3.99 -4.54
CA GLU A 13 21.82 2.99 -5.57
C GLU A 13 21.33 1.68 -4.95
N GLN A 14 21.99 1.20 -3.90
CA GLN A 14 21.54 0.01 -3.16
C GLN A 14 20.15 0.20 -2.56
N VAL A 15 19.89 1.35 -1.93
CA VAL A 15 18.55 1.68 -1.41
C VAL A 15 17.52 1.68 -2.53
N SER A 16 17.84 2.26 -3.70
CA SER A 16 16.95 2.28 -4.85
C SER A 16 16.62 0.86 -5.37
N THR A 17 17.63 -0.01 -5.44
CA THR A 17 17.45 -1.41 -5.86
C THR A 17 16.60 -2.19 -4.84
N LEU A 18 16.93 -2.10 -3.56
CA LEU A 18 16.15 -2.76 -2.49
C LEU A 18 14.72 -2.25 -2.43
N GLN A 19 14.50 -0.95 -2.67
CA GLN A 19 13.17 -0.36 -2.73
C GLN A 19 12.34 -0.97 -3.86
N LYS A 20 12.93 -1.16 -5.05
CA LYS A 20 12.25 -1.83 -6.18
C LYS A 20 11.90 -3.28 -5.86
N GLU A 21 12.84 -4.04 -5.30
CA GLU A 21 12.60 -5.43 -4.88
C GLU A 21 11.47 -5.51 -3.84
N MET A 22 11.45 -4.59 -2.88
CA MET A 22 10.36 -4.49 -1.90
C MET A 22 9.00 -4.23 -2.55
N ASP A 23 8.93 -3.33 -3.53
CA ASP A 23 7.67 -3.00 -4.20
C ASP A 23 7.19 -4.14 -5.11
N GLU A 24 8.09 -4.85 -5.79
CA GLU A 24 7.76 -6.09 -6.52
C GLU A 24 7.21 -7.18 -5.58
N LEU A 25 7.81 -7.36 -4.40
CA LEU A 25 7.34 -8.32 -3.41
C LEU A 25 5.97 -7.93 -2.85
N LYS A 26 5.71 -6.64 -2.61
CA LYS A 26 4.39 -6.15 -2.18
C LYS A 26 3.32 -6.48 -3.22
N GLU A 27 3.58 -6.25 -4.50
CA GLU A 27 2.62 -6.57 -5.57
C GLU A 27 2.36 -8.08 -5.65
N LYS A 28 3.40 -8.92 -5.50
CA LYS A 28 3.22 -10.38 -5.41
C LYS A 28 2.37 -10.80 -4.22
N ILE A 29 2.66 -10.27 -3.02
CA ILE A 29 1.88 -10.56 -1.80
C ILE A 29 0.43 -10.10 -1.97
N LYS A 30 0.21 -8.90 -2.53
CA LYS A 30 -1.12 -8.36 -2.81
C LYS A 30 -1.88 -9.25 -3.80
N GLY A 31 -1.22 -9.69 -4.87
CA GLY A 31 -1.79 -10.62 -5.84
C GLY A 31 -2.18 -11.96 -5.21
N ASP A 32 -1.29 -12.53 -4.38
CA ASP A 32 -1.56 -13.78 -3.68
C ASP A 32 -2.72 -13.68 -2.69
N LEU A 33 -2.79 -12.59 -1.91
CA LEU A 33 -3.91 -12.35 -0.98
C LEU A 33 -5.24 -12.23 -1.72
N LYS A 34 -5.26 -11.51 -2.86
CA LYS A 34 -6.45 -11.40 -3.72
C LYS A 34 -6.86 -12.74 -4.34
N ASN A 35 -5.89 -13.50 -4.86
CA ASN A 35 -6.15 -14.80 -5.50
C ASN A 35 -6.71 -15.82 -4.50
N ARG A 36 -6.34 -15.71 -3.22
CA ARG A 36 -6.85 -16.58 -2.14
C ARG A 36 -8.15 -16.09 -1.54
N ASP A 37 -8.64 -14.92 -1.93
CA ASP A 37 -9.77 -14.21 -1.30
C ASP A 37 -9.59 -14.08 0.23
N GLN A 38 -8.33 -13.90 0.67
CA GLN A 38 -7.98 -13.77 2.08
C GLN A 38 -7.48 -12.36 2.37
N PRO A 39 -8.13 -11.62 3.29
CA PRO A 39 -7.73 -10.25 3.62
C PRO A 39 -6.44 -10.18 4.44
N SER A 40 -5.97 -11.31 4.99
CA SER A 40 -4.73 -11.35 5.77
C SER A 40 -4.03 -12.70 5.68
N TYR A 41 -2.72 -12.68 5.84
CA TYR A 41 -1.87 -13.86 5.96
C TYR A 41 -0.87 -13.66 7.09
N SER A 42 -0.73 -14.65 7.97
CA SER A 42 0.28 -14.65 9.01
C SER A 42 1.09 -15.94 9.01
N LYS A 43 2.42 -15.82 9.14
CA LYS A 43 3.33 -16.95 9.28
C LYS A 43 4.62 -16.52 9.95
N ASN A 44 5.14 -17.33 10.88
CA ASN A 44 6.42 -17.14 11.55
C ASN A 44 6.60 -15.74 12.19
N GLY A 45 5.54 -15.18 12.80
CA GLY A 45 5.58 -13.84 13.40
C GLY A 45 5.61 -12.69 12.38
N LEU A 46 5.26 -12.95 11.12
CA LEU A 46 5.03 -11.92 10.11
C LEU A 46 3.55 -11.91 9.74
N GLU A 47 2.99 -10.72 9.57
CA GLU A 47 1.59 -10.52 9.19
C GLU A 47 1.51 -9.56 8.00
N ALA A 48 0.76 -9.98 6.97
CA ALA A 48 0.39 -9.18 5.82
C ALA A 48 -1.12 -9.00 5.82
N VAL A 49 -1.59 -7.75 5.77
CA VAL A 49 -3.02 -7.41 5.77
C VAL A 49 -3.32 -6.52 4.58
N LEU A 50 -4.24 -6.97 3.73
CA LEU A 50 -4.80 -6.17 2.65
C LEU A 50 -6.05 -5.47 3.16
N LYS A 51 -5.98 -4.15 3.33
CA LYS A 51 -7.12 -3.35 3.78
C LYS A 51 -7.71 -2.58 2.61
N GLU A 52 -8.98 -2.82 2.34
CA GLU A 52 -9.77 -1.99 1.44
C GLU A 52 -10.36 -0.82 2.23
N SER A 53 -10.17 0.38 1.68
CA SER A 53 -10.71 1.62 2.23
C SER A 53 -11.46 2.34 1.12
N ILE A 54 -12.66 2.83 1.41
CA ILE A 54 -13.39 3.67 0.46
C ILE A 54 -13.14 5.11 0.84
N ARG A 55 -12.52 5.86 -0.08
CA ARG A 55 -12.42 7.31 0.04
C ARG A 55 -13.53 7.93 -0.77
N SER A 56 -14.47 8.57 -0.09
CA SER A 56 -15.50 9.38 -0.73
C SER A 56 -15.03 10.82 -0.84
N THR A 57 -15.33 11.49 -1.95
CA THR A 57 -15.00 12.91 -2.18
C THR A 57 -15.83 13.84 -1.29
N MET A 58 -16.94 13.36 -0.77
CA MET A 58 -17.87 14.10 0.07
C MET A 58 -18.17 13.27 1.33
N ASN A 59 -18.61 13.92 2.41
CA ASN A 59 -19.08 13.23 3.61
C ASN A 59 -20.60 13.06 3.55
N LYS A 60 -21.10 11.82 3.66
CA LYS A 60 -22.52 11.50 3.51
C LYS A 60 -23.41 12.20 4.55
N LYS A 61 -22.85 12.56 5.70
CA LYS A 61 -23.57 13.24 6.79
C LYS A 61 -23.85 14.72 6.50
N ASP A 62 -23.07 15.34 5.64
CA ASP A 62 -23.08 16.79 5.43
C ASP A 62 -23.76 17.20 4.11
N VAL A 63 -24.28 16.23 3.34
CA VAL A 63 -24.76 16.43 1.98
C VAL A 63 -26.18 15.89 1.82
N PRO A 64 -27.11 16.66 1.24
CA PRO A 64 -28.45 16.19 0.89
C PRO A 64 -28.42 14.91 0.02
N PRO A 65 -29.38 13.99 0.19
CA PRO A 65 -29.37 12.69 -0.50
C PRO A 65 -29.32 12.81 -2.04
N ASP A 66 -30.03 13.77 -2.61
CA ASP A 66 -30.11 14.05 -4.04
C ASP A 66 -28.76 14.52 -4.62
N VAL A 67 -28.02 15.33 -3.86
CA VAL A 67 -26.67 15.78 -4.24
C VAL A 67 -25.66 14.66 -4.04
N TRP A 68 -25.80 13.86 -2.98
CA TRP A 68 -24.95 12.71 -2.70
C TRP A 68 -25.02 11.66 -3.82
N GLU A 69 -26.22 11.25 -4.22
CA GLU A 69 -26.39 10.22 -5.26
C GLU A 69 -25.84 10.68 -6.61
N LYS A 70 -25.94 11.97 -6.92
CA LYS A 70 -25.54 12.51 -8.21
C LYS A 70 -24.04 12.81 -8.33
N TYR A 71 -23.38 13.17 -7.22
CA TYR A 71 -22.01 13.70 -7.25
C TYR A 71 -21.02 12.98 -6.33
N SER A 72 -21.45 11.99 -5.53
CA SER A 72 -20.52 11.24 -4.69
C SER A 72 -19.66 10.31 -5.55
N THR A 73 -18.36 10.62 -5.62
CA THR A 73 -17.37 9.72 -6.21
C THR A 73 -16.72 8.95 -5.07
N SER A 74 -16.87 7.63 -5.11
CA SER A 74 -16.22 6.72 -4.16
C SER A 74 -15.07 6.01 -4.85
N THR A 75 -13.85 6.26 -4.40
CA THR A 75 -12.64 5.60 -4.89
C THR A 75 -12.27 4.49 -3.92
N LYS A 76 -12.17 3.26 -4.42
CA LYS A 76 -11.61 2.13 -3.66
C LYS A 76 -10.10 2.29 -3.61
N ILE A 77 -9.54 2.31 -2.40
CA ILE A 77 -8.12 2.35 -2.13
C ILE A 77 -7.76 1.05 -1.42
N GLU A 78 -6.78 0.34 -1.95
CA GLU A 78 -6.26 -0.87 -1.34
C GLU A 78 -4.88 -0.56 -0.74
N THR A 79 -4.69 -0.88 0.53
CA THR A 79 -3.40 -0.68 1.21
C THR A 79 -2.93 -2.01 1.79
N LEU A 80 -1.71 -2.41 1.43
CA LEU A 80 -1.04 -3.58 1.99
C LEU A 80 -0.20 -3.15 3.20
N TYR A 81 -0.51 -3.70 4.36
CA TYR A 81 0.27 -3.51 5.59
C TYR A 81 1.07 -4.78 5.85
N ILE A 82 2.38 -4.64 6.01
CA ILE A 82 3.26 -5.74 6.41
C ILE A 82 3.88 -5.35 7.75
N LYS A 83 3.68 -6.17 8.78
CA LYS A 83 4.24 -5.95 10.11
C LYS A 83 4.83 -7.24 10.67
N LYS A 84 5.78 -7.09 11.58
CA LYS A 84 6.19 -8.17 12.48
C LYS A 84 5.16 -8.24 13.61
N ALA A 85 4.55 -9.40 13.80
CA ALA A 85 3.61 -9.69 14.87
C ALA A 85 4.33 -9.93 16.19
#